data_AF-A0A5J5HSL1-F1
#
_entry.id   AF-A0A5J5HSL1-F1
#
_cell.length_a   1.000
_cell.length_b   1.000
_cell.length_c   1.000
_cell.angle_alpha   90.00
_cell.angle_beta   90.00
_cell.angle_gamma   90.00
#
_symmetry.space_group_name_H-M   'P 1'
#
loop_
_entity.id
_entity.type
_entity.pdbx_description
1 polymer ?
#
loop_
_entity_poly.entity_id
_entity_poly.type
_entity_poly.pdbx_seq_one_letter_code
_entity_poly.pdbx_strand_id
1 'polypeptide(L)'
;MSKMEWVTVEGETAQEEAVTVDHSLEKTIEGMSVALSFEPGIEAEKELTMKFTLTEGDTKEPISDLEPYLGSIGHVVVLSEDGERYLHVHALENQGSGPEALFETEFPESGIYKVWAQFKRNDGKVVTVPYVVEVP
;
A
#
# COMPACT_ATOMS: atom_id res chain seq x y z
N MET A 1 -16.10 21.49 -25.06
CA MET A 1 -15.25 20.30 -25.31
C MET A 1 -13.87 20.62 -24.79
N SER A 2 -13.35 19.89 -23.82
CA SER A 2 -11.95 20.02 -23.38
C SER A 2 -11.05 19.40 -24.43
N LYS A 3 -10.05 20.15 -24.90
CA LYS A 3 -8.99 19.65 -25.80
C LYS A 3 -7.87 19.12 -24.91
N MET A 4 -7.52 17.84 -25.06
CA MET A 4 -6.31 17.28 -24.45
C MET A 4 -5.14 17.46 -25.42
N GLU A 5 -4.00 17.85 -24.89
CA GLU A 5 -2.76 18.03 -25.64
C GLU A 5 -1.61 17.45 -24.83
N TRP A 6 -0.76 16.66 -25.47
CA TRP A 6 0.44 16.14 -24.83
C TRP A 6 1.48 17.24 -24.73
N VAL A 7 2.05 17.43 -23.55
CA VAL A 7 3.17 18.35 -23.33
C VAL A 7 4.41 17.50 -23.09
N THR A 8 5.43 17.66 -23.94
CA THR A 8 6.75 17.08 -23.70
C THR A 8 7.56 18.05 -22.85
N VAL A 9 8.03 17.57 -21.71
CA VAL A 9 8.90 18.35 -20.81
C VAL A 9 10.34 18.01 -21.15
N GLU A 10 11.17 19.02 -21.39
CA GLU A 10 12.61 18.86 -21.62
C GLU A 10 13.31 18.39 -20.33
N GLY A 11 14.26 17.47 -20.46
CA GLY A 11 15.02 16.92 -19.33
C GLY A 11 15.72 15.61 -19.71
N GLU A 12 16.67 15.19 -18.89
CA GLU A 12 17.27 13.87 -19.03
C GLU A 12 16.25 12.83 -18.59
N THR A 13 15.92 11.87 -19.46
CA THR A 13 15.06 10.75 -19.09
C THR A 13 15.79 9.92 -18.04
N ALA A 14 15.22 9.84 -16.84
CA ALA A 14 15.75 8.98 -15.80
C ALA A 14 15.81 7.54 -16.33
N GLN A 15 16.93 6.86 -16.07
CA GLN A 15 17.05 5.45 -16.39
C GLN A 15 16.03 4.65 -15.57
N GLU A 16 15.27 3.79 -16.25
CA GLU A 16 14.33 2.90 -15.58
C GLU A 16 15.12 1.94 -14.67
N GLU A 17 14.78 1.94 -13.38
CA GLU A 17 15.25 0.95 -12.42
C GLU A 17 14.25 -0.19 -12.33
N ALA A 18 14.76 -1.42 -12.39
CA ALA A 18 13.93 -2.61 -12.30
C ALA A 18 13.26 -2.71 -10.93
N VAL A 19 11.98 -3.08 -10.93
CA VAL A 19 11.20 -3.26 -9.71
C VAL A 19 11.51 -4.65 -9.15
N THR A 20 12.04 -4.71 -7.93
CA THR A 20 12.40 -5.98 -7.30
C THR A 20 11.31 -6.38 -6.32
N VAL A 21 10.77 -7.60 -6.50
CA VAL A 21 9.76 -8.17 -5.61
C VAL A 21 10.33 -8.32 -4.19
N ASP A 22 9.55 -7.93 -3.19
CA ASP A 22 9.95 -8.08 -1.79
C ASP A 22 9.94 -9.56 -1.38
N HIS A 23 11.06 -10.02 -0.82
CA HIS A 23 11.14 -11.37 -0.23
C HIS A 23 10.47 -11.45 1.15
N SER A 24 10.22 -10.29 1.78
CA SER A 24 9.56 -10.16 3.09
C SER A 24 8.55 -9.03 3.03
N LEU A 25 7.34 -9.30 3.51
CA LEU A 25 6.27 -8.30 3.63
C LEU A 25 6.17 -7.70 5.03
N GLU A 26 7.20 -7.86 5.87
CA GLU A 26 7.38 -7.08 7.10
C GLU A 26 8.45 -6.01 6.86
N LYS A 27 8.10 -4.75 7.11
CA LYS A 27 8.99 -3.59 6.97
C LYS A 27 8.93 -2.72 8.22
N THR A 28 10.08 -2.21 8.64
CA THR A 28 10.17 -1.21 9.72
C THR A 28 10.58 0.13 9.12
N ILE A 29 9.71 1.13 9.26
CA ILE A 29 9.90 2.48 8.72
C ILE A 29 9.52 3.48 9.80
N GLU A 30 10.40 4.45 10.06
CA GLU A 30 10.18 5.50 11.05
C GLU A 30 9.78 4.98 12.45
N GLY A 31 10.34 3.83 12.85
CA GLY A 31 10.04 3.20 14.14
C GLY A 31 8.75 2.38 14.18
N MET A 32 8.00 2.31 13.08
CA MET A 32 6.79 1.48 12.94
C MET A 32 7.10 0.22 12.14
N SER A 33 6.77 -0.96 12.68
CA SER A 33 6.83 -2.23 11.97
C SER A 33 5.46 -2.58 11.40
N VAL A 34 5.39 -2.79 10.09
CA VAL A 34 4.14 -3.11 9.38
C VAL A 34 4.34 -4.41 8.58
N ALA A 35 3.54 -5.42 8.92
CA ALA A 35 3.48 -6.68 8.21
C ALA A 35 2.25 -6.71 7.30
N LEU A 36 2.44 -6.96 6.00
CA LEU A 36 1.37 -7.14 5.02
C LEU A 36 1.15 -8.65 4.79
N SER A 37 -0.13 -9.04 4.82
CA SER A 37 -0.59 -10.39 4.48
C SER A 37 -1.86 -10.32 3.63
N PHE A 38 -2.14 -11.40 2.91
CA PHE A 38 -3.28 -11.51 1.99
C PHE A 38 -4.17 -12.68 2.40
N GLU A 39 -5.48 -12.45 2.50
CA GLU A 39 -6.47 -13.47 2.83
C GLU A 39 -7.53 -13.54 1.71
N PRO A 40 -7.83 -14.73 1.13
CA PRO A 40 -7.27 -16.05 1.46
C PRO A 40 -5.87 -16.31 0.87
N GLY A 41 -5.36 -15.37 0.08
CA GLY A 41 -4.10 -15.45 -0.66
C GLY A 41 -4.11 -14.40 -1.77
N ILE A 42 -3.08 -14.39 -2.61
CA ILE A 42 -2.99 -13.48 -3.76
C ILE A 42 -3.17 -14.27 -5.05
N GLU A 43 -4.14 -13.86 -5.87
CA GLU A 43 -4.45 -14.44 -7.18
C GLU A 43 -5.14 -13.38 -8.03
N ALA A 44 -4.88 -13.39 -9.34
CA ALA A 44 -5.55 -12.49 -10.28
C ALA A 44 -7.06 -12.79 -10.36
N GLU A 45 -7.85 -11.76 -10.64
CA GLU A 45 -9.31 -11.80 -10.83
C GLU A 45 -10.08 -12.35 -9.61
N LYS A 46 -9.48 -12.25 -8.40
CA LYS A 46 -10.12 -12.62 -7.14
C LYS A 46 -10.04 -11.50 -6.13
N GLU A 47 -11.19 -11.20 -5.52
CA GLU A 47 -11.25 -10.34 -4.34
C GLU A 47 -10.42 -10.95 -3.21
N LEU A 48 -9.66 -10.09 -2.53
CA LEU A 48 -8.88 -10.44 -1.36
C LEU A 48 -8.88 -9.31 -0.34
N THR A 49 -8.50 -9.66 0.89
CA THR A 49 -8.20 -8.69 1.94
C THR A 49 -6.70 -8.55 2.10
N MET A 50 -6.19 -7.32 1.96
CA MET A 50 -4.88 -6.90 2.41
C MET A 50 -4.95 -6.55 3.90
N LYS A 51 -4.30 -7.37 4.73
CA LYS A 51 -4.20 -7.13 6.17
C LYS A 51 -2.83 -6.58 6.51
N PHE A 52 -2.81 -5.37 7.04
CA PHE A 52 -1.64 -4.74 7.62
C PHE A 52 -1.70 -4.90 9.14
N THR A 53 -0.67 -5.52 9.73
CA THR A 53 -0.50 -5.63 11.19
C THR A 53 0.61 -4.69 11.63
N LEU A 54 0.27 -3.75 12.51
CA LEU A 54 1.13 -2.65 12.94
C LEU A 54 1.61 -2.86 14.38
N THR A 55 2.92 -2.78 14.56
CA THR A 55 3.59 -2.85 15.87
C THR A 55 4.69 -1.80 15.98
N GLU A 56 5.07 -1.46 17.21
CA GLU A 56 6.27 -0.66 17.47
C GLU A 56 7.51 -1.43 16.99
N GLY A 57 8.42 -0.75 16.29
CA GLY A 57 9.61 -1.36 15.67
C GLY A 57 10.53 -2.03 16.67
N ASP A 58 10.76 -1.37 17.81
CA ASP A 58 11.72 -1.81 18.82
C ASP A 58 11.11 -2.80 19.83
N THR A 59 9.88 -2.53 20.29
CA THR A 59 9.24 -3.32 21.37
C THR A 59 8.33 -4.42 20.84
N LYS A 60 7.95 -4.36 19.56
CA LYS A 60 6.92 -5.21 18.93
C LYS A 60 5.55 -5.12 19.63
N GLU A 61 5.32 -4.07 20.41
CA GLU A 61 4.03 -3.83 21.04
C GLU A 61 2.98 -3.44 19.99
N PRO A 62 1.72 -3.89 20.13
CA PRO A 62 0.66 -3.54 19.18
C PRO A 62 0.36 -2.05 19.15
N ILE A 63 0.28 -1.49 17.95
CA ILE A 63 -0.12 -0.11 17.71
C ILE A 63 -1.63 0.02 17.87
N SER A 64 -2.11 0.98 18.65
CA SER A 64 -3.55 1.15 18.93
C SER A 64 -4.02 2.61 18.95
N ASP A 65 -3.18 3.51 18.42
CA ASP A 65 -3.31 4.96 18.39
C ASP A 65 -3.24 5.52 16.97
N LEU A 66 -3.63 4.73 15.96
CA LEU A 66 -3.85 5.25 14.62
C LEU A 66 -4.98 6.28 14.63
N GLU A 67 -4.74 7.39 13.94
CA GLU A 67 -5.74 8.41 13.67
C GLU A 67 -6.28 8.26 12.25
N PRO A 68 -7.55 8.64 12.01
CA PRO A 68 -8.07 8.70 10.65
C PRO A 68 -7.21 9.57 9.74
N TYR A 69 -6.82 9.02 8.60
CA TYR A 69 -6.11 9.73 7.54
C TYR A 69 -6.98 9.77 6.30
N LEU A 70 -7.28 10.97 5.81
CA LEU A 70 -8.17 11.20 4.67
C LEU A 70 -9.56 10.50 4.78
N GLY A 71 -10.03 10.27 6.02
CA GLY A 71 -11.37 9.72 6.30
C GLY A 71 -11.44 8.22 6.61
N SER A 72 -10.32 7.49 6.61
CA SER A 72 -10.26 6.04 6.93
C SER A 72 -9.09 5.72 7.87
N ILE A 73 -8.95 4.46 8.30
CA ILE A 73 -7.84 3.99 9.16
C ILE A 73 -6.45 4.16 8.50
N GLY A 74 -6.42 4.23 7.18
CA GLY A 74 -5.22 4.42 6.36
C GLY A 74 -5.58 4.44 4.88
N HIS A 75 -4.60 4.68 4.02
CA HIS A 75 -4.80 4.72 2.57
C HIS A 75 -3.82 3.78 1.87
N VAL A 76 -4.29 3.08 0.84
CA VAL A 76 -3.46 2.17 0.06
C VAL A 76 -3.56 2.55 -1.41
N VAL A 77 -2.41 2.71 -2.04
CA VAL A 77 -2.28 2.88 -3.49
C VAL A 77 -1.59 1.67 -4.05
N VAL A 78 -2.11 1.11 -5.15
CA VAL A 78 -1.48 0.01 -5.86
C VAL A 78 -1.38 0.32 -7.34
N LEU A 79 -0.19 0.12 -7.90
CA LEU A 79 0.12 0.31 -9.32
C LEU A 79 0.80 -0.93 -9.90
N SER A 80 0.52 -1.25 -11.16
CA SER A 80 1.32 -2.23 -11.92
C SER A 80 2.77 -1.75 -12.10
N GLU A 81 3.69 -2.67 -12.39
CA GLU A 81 5.11 -2.38 -12.62
C GLU A 81 5.32 -1.25 -13.64
N ASP A 82 4.57 -1.29 -14.74
CA ASP A 82 4.57 -0.31 -15.84
C ASP A 82 3.87 1.03 -15.49
N GLY A 83 3.16 1.09 -14.35
CA GLY A 83 2.39 2.25 -13.92
C GLY A 83 1.10 2.52 -14.70
N GLU A 84 0.70 1.63 -15.61
CA GLU A 84 -0.50 1.83 -16.45
C GLU A 84 -1.81 1.46 -15.75
N ARG A 85 -1.76 0.58 -14.74
CA ARG A 85 -2.94 0.15 -13.98
C ARG A 85 -2.88 0.66 -12.55
N TYR A 86 -3.86 1.47 -12.18
CA TYR A 86 -4.14 1.88 -10.80
C TYR A 86 -5.31 1.05 -10.25
N LEU A 87 -5.13 0.45 -9.08
CA LEU A 87 -6.18 -0.33 -8.45
C LEU A 87 -6.98 0.52 -7.46
N HIS A 88 -8.29 0.30 -7.45
CA HIS A 88 -9.16 0.82 -6.41
C HIS A 88 -9.01 -0.06 -5.16
N VAL A 89 -8.52 0.53 -4.07
CA VAL A 89 -8.39 -0.13 -2.77
C VAL A 89 -9.21 0.65 -1.75
N HIS A 90 -10.10 -0.02 -1.03
CA HIS A 90 -10.91 0.60 0.02
C HIS A 90 -10.66 -0.07 1.37
N ALA A 91 -10.62 0.76 2.42
CA ALA A 91 -10.58 0.25 3.78
C ALA A 91 -11.93 -0.38 4.13
N LEU A 92 -11.93 -1.46 4.91
CA LEU A 92 -13.15 -1.95 5.55
C LEU A 92 -13.73 -0.87 6.47
N GLU A 93 -15.06 -0.85 6.61
CA GLU A 93 -15.75 0.10 7.48
C GLU A 93 -15.56 -0.23 8.96
N ASN A 94 -15.81 0.77 9.82
CA ASN A 94 -15.87 0.63 11.28
C ASN A 94 -14.61 0.03 11.93
N GLN A 95 -13.44 0.23 11.32
CA GLN A 95 -12.16 -0.16 11.91
C GLN A 95 -11.76 0.77 13.07
N GLY A 96 -11.04 0.22 14.04
CA GLY A 96 -10.55 0.96 15.21
C GLY A 96 -9.26 1.74 14.92
N SER A 97 -8.43 1.89 15.94
CA SER A 97 -7.14 2.61 15.87
C SER A 97 -5.94 1.67 15.73
N GLY A 98 -6.13 0.50 15.10
CA GLY A 98 -5.13 -0.57 15.00
C GLY A 98 -5.36 -1.71 16.02
N PRO A 99 -4.46 -2.69 16.11
CA PRO A 99 -3.20 -2.83 15.36
C PRO A 99 -3.37 -3.37 13.94
N GLU A 100 -4.58 -3.75 13.56
CA GLU A 100 -4.87 -4.23 12.22
C GLU A 100 -5.56 -3.14 11.40
N ALA A 101 -5.15 -3.03 10.15
CA ALA A 101 -5.83 -2.25 9.13
C ALA A 101 -6.09 -3.14 7.92
N LEU A 102 -7.36 -3.26 7.56
CA LEU A 102 -7.88 -4.18 6.56
C LEU A 102 -8.38 -3.40 5.35
N PHE A 103 -7.95 -3.82 4.17
CA PHE A 103 -8.31 -3.24 2.90
C PHE A 103 -8.73 -4.33 1.93
N GLU A 104 -9.75 -4.06 1.12
CA GLU A 104 -10.19 -4.96 0.07
C GLU A 104 -9.73 -4.44 -1.29
N THR A 105 -9.33 -5.38 -2.15
CA THR A 105 -8.96 -5.12 -3.54
C THR A 105 -9.10 -6.39 -4.36
N GLU A 106 -9.05 -6.23 -5.68
CA GLU A 106 -8.87 -7.30 -6.65
C GLU A 106 -7.71 -6.93 -7.58
N PHE A 107 -6.81 -7.87 -7.84
CA PHE A 107 -5.76 -7.69 -8.84
C PHE A 107 -6.28 -8.14 -10.20
N PRO A 108 -6.33 -7.27 -11.23
CA PRO A 108 -6.99 -7.61 -12.49
C PRO A 108 -6.23 -8.63 -13.34
N GLU A 109 -4.90 -8.70 -13.19
CA GLU A 109 -4.02 -9.58 -13.98
C GLU A 109 -2.82 -10.02 -13.13
N SER A 110 -2.23 -11.16 -13.47
CA SER A 110 -0.95 -11.62 -12.93
C SER A 110 0.17 -10.63 -13.26
N GLY A 111 1.16 -10.51 -12.38
CA GLY A 111 2.30 -9.62 -12.58
C GLY A 111 2.79 -8.94 -11.31
N ILE A 112 3.72 -8.00 -11.48
CA ILE A 112 4.34 -7.26 -10.37
C ILE A 112 3.54 -5.98 -10.10
N TYR A 113 3.23 -5.74 -8.82
CA TYR A 113 2.54 -4.55 -8.35
C TYR A 113 3.31 -3.87 -7.23
N LYS A 114 3.36 -2.53 -7.29
CA LYS A 114 3.84 -1.68 -6.21
C LYS A 114 2.66 -1.25 -5.35
N VAL A 115 2.80 -1.41 -4.04
CA VAL A 115 1.80 -1.07 -3.02
C VAL A 115 2.41 0.01 -2.13
N TRP A 116 1.67 1.07 -1.82
CA TRP A 116 2.04 2.04 -0.79
C TRP A 116 0.91 2.16 0.22
N ALA A 117 1.16 1.75 1.45
CA ALA A 117 0.22 1.87 2.56
C ALA A 117 0.57 3.07 3.45
N GLN A 118 -0.41 3.89 3.81
CA GLN A 118 -0.24 5.12 4.57
C GLN A 118 -1.05 5.08 5.85
N PHE A 119 -0.38 5.30 6.98
CA PHE A 119 -0.98 5.29 8.31
C PHE A 119 -0.60 6.55 9.09
N LYS A 120 -1.59 7.22 9.69
CA LYS A 120 -1.37 8.41 10.50
C LYS A 120 -1.35 8.07 11.98
N ARG A 121 -0.38 8.61 12.71
CA ARG A 121 -0.20 8.46 14.16
C ARG A 121 -0.77 9.65 14.93
N ASN A 122 -0.99 9.46 16.22
CA ASN A 122 -1.47 10.50 17.14
C ASN A 122 -0.52 11.73 17.27
N ASP A 123 0.76 11.56 16.91
CA ASP A 123 1.72 12.66 16.83
C ASP A 123 1.58 13.49 15.53
N GLY A 124 0.64 13.12 14.67
CA GLY A 124 0.32 13.78 13.42
C GLY A 124 1.13 13.29 12.22
N LYS A 125 2.11 12.40 12.40
CA LYS A 125 2.94 11.90 11.29
C LYS A 125 2.19 10.87 10.47
N VAL A 126 2.49 10.84 9.17
CA VAL A 126 1.99 9.86 8.22
C VAL A 126 3.17 9.00 7.78
N VAL A 127 3.14 7.72 8.13
CA VAL A 127 4.14 6.75 7.70
C VAL A 127 3.66 6.11 6.40
N THR A 128 4.50 6.13 5.37
CA THR A 128 4.24 5.47 4.08
C THR A 128 5.12 4.22 3.97
N VAL A 129 4.50 3.06 3.79
CA VAL A 129 5.19 1.76 3.69
C VAL A 129 5.04 1.20 2.28
N PRO A 130 6.13 1.16 1.49
CA PRO A 130 6.11 0.59 0.16
C PRO A 130 6.29 -0.93 0.20
N TYR A 131 5.57 -1.67 -0.64
CA TYR A 131 5.78 -3.08 -0.93
C TYR A 131 5.82 -3.33 -2.44
N VAL A 132 6.52 -4.37 -2.86
CA VAL A 132 6.45 -4.93 -4.21
C VAL A 132 6.01 -6.37 -4.09
N VAL A 133 4.89 -6.70 -4.71
CA VAL A 133 4.28 -8.03 -4.66
C VAL A 133 4.13 -8.61 -6.06
N GLU A 134 4.27 -9.93 -6.15
CA GLU A 134 4.01 -10.69 -7.38
C GLU A 134 2.66 -11.39 -7.23
N VAL A 135 1.75 -11.12 -8.18
CA VAL A 135 0.48 -11.82 -8.35
C VAL A 135 0.72 -12.98 -9.32
N PRO A 136 0.50 -14.24 -8.92
CA PRO A 136 0.71 -15.43 -9.76
C PRO A 136 -0.16 -15.48 -11.01
#